data_AF-A0A923GDK3-F1
#
_entry.id   AF-A0A923GDK3-F1
#
_cell.length_a   1.000
_cell.length_b   1.000
_cell.length_c   1.000
_cell.angle_alpha   90.00
_cell.angle_beta   90.00
_cell.angle_gamma   90.00
#
_symmetry.space_group_name_H-M   'P 1'
#
loop_
_entity.id
_entity.type
_entity.pdbx_description
1 polymer ?
#
loop_
_entity_poly.entity_id
_entity_poly.type
_entity_poly.pdbx_seq_one_letter_code
_entity_poly.pdbx_strand_id
1 'polypeptide(L)'
;MSGGSITCGTFTGRDKSGASFEAVICASLDGSKLIDDITTQLETQDYVLVTADQAGELLPLLQIYRAGLVAEIGHSDWWKAVQDEAPGMDPVSAKWGASNGWRLYCTEDLIEACNTALSEAEPVCIAFD
;
A
#
# COMPACT_ATOMS: atom_id res chain seq x y z
N MET A 1 9.25 -2.76 -12.95
CA MET A 1 7.93 -3.23 -12.50
C MET A 1 6.89 -2.30 -13.10
N SER A 2 5.73 -2.78 -13.57
CA SER A 2 4.60 -1.90 -13.85
C SER A 2 3.73 -1.79 -12.60
N GLY A 3 2.96 -0.70 -12.49
CA GLY A 3 2.23 -0.41 -11.24
C GLY A 3 1.26 -1.53 -10.87
N GLY A 4 1.24 -1.91 -9.59
CA GLY A 4 0.44 -3.03 -9.11
C GLY A 4 -1.02 -2.67 -8.85
N SER A 5 -1.91 -3.65 -8.99
CA SER A 5 -3.34 -3.55 -8.67
C SER A 5 -3.66 -4.32 -7.40
N ILE A 6 -4.52 -3.75 -6.54
CA ILE A 6 -4.93 -4.36 -5.26
C ILE A 6 -6.35 -4.90 -5.42
N THR A 7 -6.60 -6.15 -5.02
CA THR A 7 -7.94 -6.78 -5.06
C THR A 7 -8.17 -7.60 -3.79
N CYS A 8 -9.41 -7.67 -3.32
CA CYS A 8 -9.80 -8.54 -2.21
C CYS A 8 -11.33 -8.76 -2.25
N GLY A 9 -11.79 -9.98 -2.53
CA GLY A 9 -13.22 -10.29 -2.55
C GLY A 9 -14.02 -9.30 -3.40
N THR A 10 -14.95 -8.57 -2.79
CA THR A 10 -15.74 -7.52 -3.48
C THR A 10 -15.01 -6.19 -3.69
N PHE A 11 -13.87 -5.98 -3.03
CA PHE A 11 -13.06 -4.78 -3.17
C PHE A 11 -12.08 -4.88 -4.35
N THR A 12 -12.03 -3.80 -5.12
CA THR A 12 -10.99 -3.56 -6.13
C THR A 12 -10.40 -2.19 -5.84
N GLY A 13 -9.08 -2.17 -5.67
CA GLY A 13 -8.30 -0.96 -5.47
C GLY A 13 -8.44 0.02 -6.62
N ARG A 14 -8.11 1.26 -6.33
CA ARG A 14 -8.10 2.36 -7.28
C ARG A 14 -6.91 2.16 -8.23
N ASP A 15 -7.13 2.16 -9.55
CA ASP A 15 -6.11 2.03 -10.61
C ASP A 15 -4.85 1.23 -10.19
N LYS A 16 -3.63 1.69 -10.52
CA LYS A 16 -2.36 1.05 -10.15
C LYS A 16 -1.87 1.50 -8.76
N SER A 17 -2.73 1.43 -7.73
CA SER A 17 -2.41 1.89 -6.37
C SER A 17 -1.35 1.06 -5.65
N GLY A 18 -1.06 -0.15 -6.10
CA GLY A 18 0.04 -0.98 -5.62
C GLY A 18 1.43 -0.52 -6.09
N ALA A 19 1.55 0.55 -6.90
CA ALA A 19 2.86 1.01 -7.39
C ALA A 19 3.81 1.47 -6.27
N SER A 20 3.29 1.97 -5.15
CA SER A 20 4.07 2.35 -3.97
C SER A 20 4.10 1.26 -2.89
N PHE A 21 3.65 0.04 -3.19
CA PHE A 21 3.44 -1.02 -2.20
C PHE A 21 4.70 -1.34 -1.39
N GLU A 22 5.83 -1.60 -2.05
CA GLU A 22 7.09 -1.92 -1.37
C GLU A 22 7.50 -0.81 -0.39
N ALA A 23 7.40 0.45 -0.81
CA ALA A 23 7.72 1.59 0.05
C ALA A 23 6.78 1.69 1.26
N VAL A 24 5.48 1.42 1.08
CA VAL A 24 4.49 1.43 2.16
C VAL A 24 4.75 0.30 3.14
N ILE A 25 5.00 -0.92 2.65
CA ILE A 25 5.24 -2.10 3.50
C ILE A 25 6.54 -1.94 4.29
N CYS A 26 7.65 -1.58 3.63
CA CYS A 26 8.93 -1.37 4.30
C CYS A 26 8.85 -0.27 5.36
N ALA A 27 8.05 0.77 5.15
CA ALA A 27 7.86 1.84 6.13
C ALA A 27 6.88 1.50 7.26
N SER A 28 5.92 0.60 7.02
CA SER A 28 4.86 0.27 8.00
C SER A 28 5.22 -0.85 8.96
N LEU A 29 6.11 -1.77 8.57
CA LEU A 29 6.21 -3.09 9.19
C LEU A 29 7.57 -3.42 9.86
N ASP A 30 8.43 -2.43 10.10
CA ASP A 30 9.85 -2.60 10.48
C ASP A 30 10.09 -3.78 11.46
N GLY A 31 10.79 -4.82 10.98
CA GLY A 31 11.19 -5.99 11.76
C GLY A 31 10.16 -7.10 12.00
N SER A 32 9.00 -7.10 11.33
CA SER A 32 8.01 -8.19 11.46
C SER A 32 8.26 -9.36 10.50
N LYS A 33 7.95 -10.59 10.94
CA LYS A 33 7.99 -11.79 10.08
C LYS A 33 7.10 -11.65 8.83
N LEU A 34 6.05 -10.84 8.93
CA LEU A 34 5.17 -10.52 7.82
C LEU A 34 5.90 -9.77 6.68
N ILE A 35 6.89 -8.93 6.99
CA ILE A 35 7.77 -8.35 5.95
C ILE A 35 8.47 -9.46 5.20
N ASP A 36 9.16 -10.36 5.91
CA ASP A 36 9.99 -11.37 5.27
C ASP A 36 9.16 -12.23 4.30
N ASP A 37 7.94 -12.59 4.69
CA ASP A 37 7.00 -13.33 3.84
C ASP A 37 6.53 -12.50 2.63
N ILE A 38 6.21 -11.22 2.80
CA ILE A 38 5.78 -10.32 1.70
C ILE A 38 6.95 -10.01 0.75
N THR A 39 8.13 -9.71 1.28
CA THR A 39 9.35 -9.44 0.52
C THR A 39 9.76 -10.67 -0.28
N THR A 40 9.70 -11.86 0.32
CA THR A 40 9.97 -13.11 -0.42
C THR A 40 8.99 -13.30 -1.58
N GLN A 41 7.70 -12.98 -1.38
CA GLN A 41 6.72 -13.05 -2.48
C GLN A 41 7.04 -12.06 -3.59
N LEU A 42 7.39 -10.80 -3.27
CA LEU A 42 7.80 -9.79 -4.26
C LEU A 42 9.02 -10.23 -5.09
N GLU A 43 9.95 -10.95 -4.49
CA GLU A 43 11.16 -11.43 -5.18
C GLU A 43 10.91 -12.68 -6.04
N THR A 44 9.87 -13.45 -5.74
CA THR A 44 9.68 -14.81 -6.30
C THR A 44 8.40 -14.98 -7.12
N GLN A 45 7.46 -14.04 -7.05
CA GLN A 45 6.14 -14.15 -7.64
C GLN A 45 5.73 -12.83 -8.32
N ASP A 46 4.83 -12.93 -9.32
CA ASP A 46 4.24 -11.76 -9.99
C ASP A 46 3.14 -11.09 -9.15
N TYR A 47 2.84 -11.63 -7.97
CA TYR A 47 1.83 -11.15 -7.05
C TYR A 47 2.21 -11.41 -5.60
N VAL A 48 1.58 -10.65 -4.70
CA VAL A 48 1.64 -10.87 -3.25
C VAL A 48 0.25 -11.25 -2.76
N LEU A 49 0.15 -12.35 -2.01
CA LEU A 49 -1.04 -12.72 -1.26
C LEU A 49 -0.84 -12.44 0.23
N VAL A 50 -1.76 -11.67 0.79
CA VAL A 50 -1.91 -11.45 2.24
C VAL A 50 -3.19 -12.14 2.67
N THR A 51 -3.10 -13.13 3.57
CA THR A 51 -4.27 -13.85 4.08
C THR A 51 -5.13 -12.95 4.97
N ALA A 52 -6.34 -13.38 5.31
CA ALA A 52 -7.19 -12.62 6.24
C ALA A 52 -6.54 -12.43 7.62
N ASP A 53 -5.84 -13.45 8.14
CA ASP A 53 -5.04 -13.33 9.37
C ASP A 53 -3.88 -12.34 9.16
N GLN A 54 -3.19 -12.48 8.02
CA GLN A 54 -2.27 -11.52 7.38
C GLN A 54 -2.71 -10.07 7.56
N ALA A 55 -3.90 -9.81 7.05
CA ALA A 55 -4.54 -8.51 6.99
C ALA A 55 -4.91 -7.99 8.38
N GLY A 56 -5.27 -8.86 9.32
CA GLY A 56 -5.53 -8.51 10.71
C GLY A 56 -4.31 -7.96 11.43
N GLU A 57 -3.14 -8.55 11.18
CA GLU A 57 -1.86 -8.07 11.71
C GLU A 57 -1.41 -6.77 11.03
N LEU A 58 -1.61 -6.66 9.71
CA LEU A 58 -1.19 -5.54 8.89
C LEU A 58 -2.03 -4.27 9.11
N LEU A 59 -3.35 -4.42 9.27
CA LEU A 59 -4.29 -3.31 9.36
C LEU A 59 -3.94 -2.24 10.42
N PRO A 60 -3.67 -2.57 11.69
CA PRO A 60 -3.30 -1.55 12.69
C PRO A 60 -2.01 -0.83 12.34
N LEU A 61 -1.06 -1.51 11.70
CA LEU A 61 0.23 -0.93 11.30
C LEU A 61 0.05 0.07 10.15
N LEU A 62 -0.76 -0.28 9.16
CA LEU A 62 -1.15 0.64 8.08
C LEU A 62 -1.92 1.86 8.61
N GLN A 63 -2.77 1.68 9.62
CA GLN A 63 -3.50 2.80 10.23
C GLN A 63 -2.57 3.78 10.94
N ILE A 64 -1.56 3.28 11.66
CA ILE A 64 -0.51 4.10 12.28
C ILE A 64 0.29 4.83 11.20
N TYR A 65 0.72 4.10 10.16
CA TYR A 65 1.48 4.69 9.06
C TYR A 65 0.69 5.77 8.32
N ARG A 66 -0.59 5.54 8.02
CA ARG A 66 -1.49 6.54 7.45
C ARG A 66 -1.59 7.78 8.32
N ALA A 67 -1.74 7.62 9.64
CA ALA A 67 -1.81 8.75 10.55
C ALA A 67 -0.51 9.58 10.54
N GLY A 68 0.64 8.91 10.47
CA GLY A 68 1.95 9.55 10.30
C GLY A 68 2.03 10.34 8.99
N LEU A 69 1.68 9.73 7.86
CA LEU A 69 1.64 10.39 6.55
C LEU A 69 0.74 11.63 6.57
N VAL A 70 -0.47 11.53 7.13
CA VAL A 70 -1.40 12.67 7.22
C VAL A 70 -0.82 13.79 8.08
N ALA A 71 -0.11 13.46 9.17
CA ALA A 71 0.55 14.45 10.01
C ALA A 71 1.71 15.15 9.29
N GLU A 72 2.51 14.41 8.51
CA GLU A 72 3.62 14.95 7.71
C GLU A 72 3.14 15.82 6.55
N ILE A 73 2.12 15.38 5.82
CA ILE A 73 1.51 16.10 4.70
C ILE A 73 0.72 17.32 5.20
N GLY A 74 0.11 17.22 6.38
CA GLY A 74 -0.78 18.24 6.95
C GLY A 74 -2.25 18.12 6.51
N HIS A 75 -2.60 17.11 5.70
CA HIS A 75 -3.97 16.77 5.32
C HIS A 75 -4.08 15.34 4.78
N SER A 76 -5.31 14.85 4.62
CA SER A 76 -5.58 13.49 4.13
C SER A 76 -5.92 13.40 2.64
N ASP A 77 -5.90 14.50 1.90
CA ASP A 77 -6.09 14.48 0.45
C ASP A 77 -4.81 14.05 -0.27
N TRP A 78 -4.76 12.78 -0.69
CA TRP A 78 -3.60 12.19 -1.37
C TRP A 78 -3.31 12.87 -2.71
N TRP A 79 -4.33 13.26 -3.46
CA TRP A 79 -4.15 13.82 -4.80
C TRP A 79 -3.57 15.22 -4.71
N LYS A 80 -4.09 16.03 -3.76
CA LYS A 80 -3.49 17.32 -3.44
C LYS A 80 -2.03 17.15 -3.01
N ALA A 81 -1.72 16.16 -2.16
CA ALA A 81 -0.36 15.91 -1.72
C ALA A 81 0.59 15.57 -2.89
N VAL A 82 0.14 14.76 -3.85
CA VAL A 82 0.88 14.49 -5.09
C VAL A 82 1.14 15.77 -5.89
N GLN A 83 0.14 16.66 -6.00
CA GLN A 83 0.28 17.92 -6.72
C GLN A 83 1.24 18.89 -6.02
N ASP A 84 1.22 18.94 -4.70
CA ASP A 84 2.10 19.80 -3.90
C ASP A 84 3.58 19.36 -4.00
N GLU A 85 3.85 18.06 -4.16
CA GLU A 85 5.20 17.51 -4.32
C GLU A 85 5.71 17.52 -5.77
N ALA A 86 4.81 17.57 -6.76
CA ALA A 86 5.13 17.45 -8.19
C ALA A 86 6.24 18.41 -8.70
N PRO A 87 6.34 19.68 -8.26
CA PRO A 87 7.37 20.59 -8.76
C PRO A 87 8.81 20.16 -8.42
N GLY A 88 9.00 19.27 -7.44
CA GLY A 88 10.32 18.87 -6.93
C GLY A 88 10.69 17.41 -7.19
N MET A 89 9.85 16.64 -7.88
CA MET A 89 10.00 15.18 -7.94
C MET A 89 9.82 14.62 -9.35
N ASP A 90 10.64 13.63 -9.70
CA ASP A 90 10.41 12.84 -10.90
C ASP A 90 9.06 12.09 -10.79
N PRO A 91 8.15 12.19 -11.77
CA PRO A 91 6.82 11.59 -11.69
C PRO A 91 6.82 10.07 -11.54
N VAL A 92 7.83 9.39 -12.11
CA VAL A 92 7.98 7.94 -11.98
C VAL A 92 8.40 7.64 -10.55
N SER A 93 9.53 8.17 -10.09
CA SER A 93 9.99 7.97 -8.70
C SER A 93 8.91 8.33 -7.68
N ALA A 94 8.16 9.41 -7.90
CA ALA A 94 7.01 9.79 -7.08
C ALA A 94 5.99 8.66 -6.95
N LYS A 95 5.48 8.15 -8.08
CA LYS A 95 4.48 7.06 -8.12
C LYS A 95 4.99 5.74 -7.55
N TRP A 96 6.30 5.53 -7.63
CA TRP A 96 7.00 4.33 -7.14
C TRP A 96 7.49 4.47 -5.69
N GLY A 97 6.86 5.36 -4.92
CA GLY A 97 7.05 5.41 -3.47
C GLY A 97 8.06 6.43 -2.98
N ALA A 98 8.49 7.41 -3.79
CA ALA A 98 9.21 8.58 -3.26
C ALA A 98 8.28 9.68 -2.72
N SER A 99 7.02 9.70 -3.17
CA SER A 99 6.01 10.70 -2.80
C SER A 99 5.17 10.26 -1.61
N ASN A 100 4.97 11.13 -0.62
CA ASN A 100 4.06 10.83 0.48
C ASN A 100 2.59 10.81 0.01
N GLY A 101 2.24 11.58 -1.02
CA GLY A 101 0.91 11.51 -1.63
C GLY A 101 0.60 10.15 -2.27
N TRP A 102 1.54 9.59 -3.05
CA TRP A 102 1.37 8.25 -3.63
C TRP A 102 1.42 7.13 -2.59
N ARG A 103 2.25 7.28 -1.55
CA ARG A 103 2.23 6.36 -0.39
C ARG A 103 0.89 6.40 0.34
N LEU A 104 0.31 7.59 0.54
CA LEU A 104 -1.00 7.75 1.18
C LEU A 104 -2.10 7.08 0.34
N TYR A 105 -2.09 7.29 -0.97
CA TYR A 105 -3.01 6.64 -1.91
C TYR A 105 -2.96 5.11 -1.81
N CYS A 106 -1.75 4.53 -1.85
CA CYS A 106 -1.54 3.09 -1.70
C CYS A 106 -1.97 2.57 -0.32
N THR A 107 -1.63 3.31 0.74
CA THR A 107 -1.95 2.92 2.13
C THR A 107 -3.45 2.88 2.36
N GLU A 108 -4.22 3.82 1.80
CA GLU A 108 -5.67 3.83 1.94
C GLU A 108 -6.33 2.62 1.26
N ASP A 109 -5.88 2.27 0.05
CA ASP A 109 -6.38 1.09 -0.66
C ASP A 109 -6.03 -0.20 0.09
N LEU A 110 -4.83 -0.30 0.66
CA LEU A 110 -4.44 -1.45 1.48
C LEU A 110 -5.28 -1.55 2.76
N ILE A 111 -5.59 -0.43 3.42
CA ILE A 111 -6.47 -0.41 4.59
C ILE A 111 -7.86 -0.92 4.20
N GLU A 112 -8.42 -0.44 3.09
CA GLU A 112 -9.73 -0.88 2.62
C GLU A 112 -9.72 -2.37 2.26
N ALA A 113 -8.70 -2.83 1.51
CA ALA A 113 -8.52 -4.24 1.19
C ALA A 113 -8.39 -5.12 2.44
N CYS A 114 -7.64 -4.68 3.46
CA CYS A 114 -7.50 -5.42 4.72
C CYS A 114 -8.81 -5.50 5.50
N ASN A 115 -9.60 -4.41 5.53
CA ASN A 115 -10.93 -4.45 6.15
C ASN A 115 -11.84 -5.43 5.41
N THR A 116 -11.83 -5.42 4.07
CA THR A 116 -12.60 -6.36 3.25
C THR A 116 -12.16 -7.79 3.51
N ALA A 117 -10.86 -8.08 3.54
CA ALA A 117 -10.30 -9.39 3.83
C ALA A 117 -10.80 -9.96 5.17
N LEU A 118 -10.80 -9.12 6.21
CA LEU A 118 -11.30 -9.51 7.53
C LEU A 118 -12.82 -9.74 7.54
N SER A 119 -13.57 -8.98 6.74
CA SER A 119 -15.03 -9.09 6.69
C SER A 119 -15.53 -10.25 5.84
N GLU A 120 -14.82 -10.57 4.75
CA GLU A 120 -15.22 -11.57 3.76
C GLU A 120 -14.44 -12.89 3.90
N ALA A 121 -13.40 -12.92 4.74
CA ALA A 121 -12.44 -14.02 4.86
C ALA A 121 -11.72 -14.36 3.53
N GLU A 122 -11.56 -13.37 2.66
CA GLU A 122 -10.86 -13.46 1.38
C GLU A 122 -9.44 -12.87 1.50
N PRO A 123 -8.43 -13.38 0.78
CA PRO A 123 -7.10 -12.80 0.80
C PRO A 123 -7.04 -11.47 0.04
N VAL A 124 -6.11 -10.61 0.43
CA VAL A 124 -5.70 -9.45 -0.39
C VAL A 124 -4.66 -9.93 -1.40
N CYS A 125 -4.92 -9.68 -2.68
CA CYS A 125 -3.99 -9.93 -3.77
C CYS A 125 -3.48 -8.59 -4.32
N ILE A 126 -2.15 -8.43 -4.36
CA ILE A 126 -1.49 -7.36 -5.08
C ILE A 126 -0.80 -7.96 -6.30
N ALA A 127 -1.28 -7.68 -7.51
CA ALA A 127 -0.69 -8.18 -8.76
C ALA A 127 0.13 -7.08 -9.44
N PHE A 128 1.33 -7.41 -9.91
CA PHE A 128 2.24 -6.49 -10.59
C PHE A 128 2.37 -6.88 -12.07
N ASP A 129 2.05 -5.95 -12.97
CA ASP A 129 2.15 -6.18 -14.43
C ASP A 129 3.52 -5.75 -15.01
#